data_AF-A0A1W9XD30-F1
#
_entry.id   AF-A0A1W9XD30-F1
#
_cell.length_a   1.000
_cell.length_b   1.000
_cell.length_c   1.000
_cell.angle_alpha   90.00
_cell.angle_beta   90.00
_cell.angle_gamma   90.00
#
_symmetry.space_group_name_H-M   'P 1'
#
loop_
_entity.id
_entity.type
_entity.pdbx_description
1 polymer ?
#
loop_
_entity_poly.entity_id
_entity_poly.type
_entity_poly.pdbx_seq_one_letter_code
_entity_poly.pdbx_strand_id
1 'polypeptide(L)'
;MVYHIDFYSYFSSRYLLLVVTDYDAAFNTSCEILGRAVDADRAYIFENQDHSETGERLMCQRFEWSRETVDAQISNPQLKDLSYNHFFPRWYEKLSAGSPISGSIKDFPKSERQVLESRQIESLLGLYRL
;
A
#
# COMPACT_ATOMS: atom_id res chain seq x y z
N MET A 1 -5.77 -11.35 12.44
CA MET A 1 -5.55 -11.65 11.01
C MET A 1 -5.76 -10.33 10.29
N VAL A 2 -4.69 -9.67 9.85
CA VAL A 2 -4.73 -8.29 9.34
C VAL A 2 -4.46 -8.31 7.84
N TYR A 3 -5.44 -7.93 7.04
CA TYR A 3 -5.31 -7.84 5.58
C TYR A 3 -5.00 -6.39 5.21
N HIS A 4 -4.00 -6.15 4.37
CA HIS A 4 -3.73 -4.82 3.78
C HIS A 4 -4.19 -4.90 2.31
N ILE A 5 -4.73 -3.86 1.68
CA ILE A 5 -5.14 -3.94 0.25
C ILE A 5 -4.73 -2.65 -0.42
N ASP A 6 -3.87 -2.74 -1.43
CA ASP A 6 -3.66 -1.67 -2.41
C ASP A 6 -4.49 -2.04 -3.65
N PHE A 7 -5.38 -1.18 -4.12
CA PHE A 7 -6.04 -1.35 -5.42
C PHE A 7 -6.03 -0.01 -6.16
N TYR A 8 -5.55 0.00 -7.40
CA TYR A 8 -5.93 1.03 -8.38
C TYR A 8 -6.64 0.42 -9.58
N SER A 9 -7.59 1.22 -10.06
CA SER A 9 -8.35 1.14 -11.31
C SER A 9 -9.45 0.05 -11.45
N TYR A 10 -10.65 0.59 -11.71
CA TYR A 10 -11.94 -0.05 -11.98
C TYR A 10 -12.73 -0.61 -10.79
N PHE A 11 -13.05 0.27 -9.84
CA PHE A 11 -14.44 0.29 -9.36
C PHE A 11 -15.31 0.93 -10.45
N SER A 12 -16.38 0.23 -10.82
CA SER A 12 -17.39 0.66 -11.78
C SER A 12 -18.13 1.91 -11.28
N SER A 13 -17.45 3.04 -11.38
CA SER A 13 -17.92 4.36 -11.06
C SER A 13 -18.70 4.93 -12.25
N ARG A 14 -20.02 4.83 -12.19
CA ARG A 14 -20.89 5.79 -12.91
C ARG A 14 -21.60 6.76 -11.98
N TYR A 15 -21.65 6.50 -10.68
CA TYR A 15 -22.36 7.37 -9.73
C TYR A 15 -21.47 8.09 -8.71
N LEU A 16 -20.26 7.59 -8.39
CA LEU A 16 -19.36 8.24 -7.43
C LEU A 16 -18.32 9.19 -8.07
N LEU A 17 -17.89 8.95 -9.31
CA LEU A 17 -16.90 9.82 -9.99
C LEU A 17 -17.48 11.15 -10.51
N LEU A 18 -18.80 11.30 -10.59
CA LEU A 18 -19.44 12.49 -11.17
C LEU A 18 -19.70 13.62 -10.15
N VAL A 19 -19.42 13.38 -8.86
CA VAL A 19 -19.78 14.32 -7.77
C VAL A 19 -18.57 14.82 -6.98
N VAL A 20 -17.40 14.18 -7.12
CA VAL A 20 -16.27 14.46 -6.23
C VAL A 20 -15.29 15.44 -6.87
N THR A 21 -15.30 16.68 -6.40
CA THR A 21 -14.30 17.71 -6.71
C THR A 21 -12.99 17.55 -5.92
N ASP A 22 -12.93 16.59 -4.99
CA ASP A 22 -11.76 16.33 -4.13
C ASP A 22 -11.30 14.86 -4.22
N TYR A 23 -10.33 14.63 -5.10
CA TYR A 23 -9.74 13.31 -5.32
C TYR A 23 -9.06 12.75 -4.06
N ASP A 24 -8.43 13.60 -3.25
CA ASP A 24 -7.72 13.16 -2.05
C ASP A 24 -8.71 12.64 -1.01
N ALA A 25 -9.86 13.31 -0.86
CA ALA A 25 -10.94 12.82 -0.02
C ALA A 25 -11.47 11.45 -0.49
N ALA A 26 -11.60 11.25 -1.81
CA ALA A 26 -12.05 9.96 -2.36
C ALA A 26 -11.07 8.82 -2.07
N PHE A 27 -9.75 9.05 -2.22
CA PHE A 27 -8.74 8.04 -1.96
C PHE A 27 -8.63 7.68 -0.48
N ASN A 28 -8.63 8.68 0.41
CA ASN A 28 -8.65 8.43 1.86
C ASN A 28 -9.91 7.67 2.30
N THR A 29 -11.07 8.05 1.76
CA THR A 29 -12.33 7.32 2.02
C THR A 29 -12.26 5.88 1.52
N SER A 30 -11.61 5.64 0.39
CA SER A 30 -11.42 4.30 -0.15
C SER A 30 -10.51 3.45 0.74
N CYS A 31 -9.40 4.01 1.24
CA CYS A 31 -8.55 3.35 2.23
C CYS A 31 -9.34 2.95 3.48
N GLU A 32 -10.20 3.84 3.98
CA GLU A 32 -11.04 3.56 5.15
C GLU A 32 -12.03 2.42 4.90
N ILE A 33 -12.77 2.48 3.80
CA ILE A 33 -13.75 1.44 3.44
C ILE A 33 -13.06 0.08 3.32
N LEU A 34 -11.92 0.03 2.62
CA LEU A 34 -11.17 -1.21 2.42
C LEU A 34 -10.59 -1.73 3.73
N GLY A 35 -9.92 -0.88 4.50
CA GLY A 35 -9.34 -1.23 5.78
C GLY A 35 -10.38 -1.80 6.74
N ARG A 36 -11.55 -1.17 6.84
CA ARG A 36 -12.66 -1.68 7.65
C ARG A 36 -13.26 -2.98 7.11
N ALA A 37 -13.43 -3.10 5.79
CA ALA A 37 -14.03 -4.27 5.17
C ALA A 37 -13.23 -5.56 5.41
N VAL A 38 -11.91 -5.45 5.57
CA VAL A 38 -11.02 -6.60 5.82
C VAL A 38 -10.48 -6.63 7.25
N ASP A 39 -11.05 -5.83 8.15
CA ASP A 39 -10.64 -5.69 9.55
C ASP A 39 -9.13 -5.44 9.72
N ALA A 40 -8.59 -4.56 8.87
CA ALA A 40 -7.20 -4.12 8.91
C ALA A 40 -6.96 -3.12 10.05
N ASP A 41 -5.70 -2.99 10.46
CA ASP A 41 -5.26 -1.88 11.31
C ASP A 41 -4.89 -0.65 10.48
N ARG A 42 -4.36 -0.86 9.27
CA ARG A 42 -3.94 0.21 8.36
C ARG A 42 -4.21 -0.21 6.90
N ALA A 43 -4.58 0.75 6.09
CA ALA A 43 -4.74 0.62 4.65
C ALA A 43 -4.05 1.79 3.95
N TYR A 44 -3.37 1.50 2.86
CA TYR A 44 -2.53 2.47 2.17
C TYR A 44 -2.86 2.48 0.69
N ILE A 45 -2.43 3.56 0.04
CA ILE A 45 -2.25 3.61 -1.40
C ILE A 45 -0.85 4.14 -1.65
N PHE A 46 -0.04 3.32 -2.31
CA PHE A 46 1.26 3.70 -2.83
C PHE A 46 1.19 4.02 -4.33
N GLU A 47 1.85 5.10 -4.72
CA GLU A 47 2.09 5.46 -6.11
C GLU A 47 3.52 5.10 -6.49
N ASN A 48 3.69 4.56 -7.70
CA ASN A 48 5.00 4.24 -8.23
C ASN A 48 5.55 5.43 -9.02
N GLN A 49 6.80 5.81 -8.77
CA GLN A 49 7.51 6.84 -9.54
C GLN A 49 8.90 6.36 -9.93
N ASP A 50 9.46 6.93 -11.00
CA ASP A 50 10.86 6.70 -11.36
C ASP A 50 11.73 7.78 -10.72
N HIS A 51 12.83 7.37 -10.09
CA HIS A 51 13.83 8.30 -9.57
C HIS A 51 14.46 9.06 -10.74
N SER A 52 14.46 10.40 -10.66
CA SER A 52 14.87 11.28 -11.77
C SER A 52 16.30 11.05 -12.26
N GLU A 53 17.24 10.79 -11.34
CA GLU A 53 18.65 10.57 -11.68
C GLU A 53 19.01 9.11 -11.98
N THR A 54 18.56 8.16 -11.17
CA THR A 54 18.96 6.73 -11.28
C THR A 54 18.04 5.90 -12.17
N GLY A 55 16.83 6.39 -12.47
CA GLY A 55 15.78 5.63 -13.17
C GLY A 55 15.19 4.49 -12.33
N GLU A 56 15.51 4.43 -11.04
CA GLU A 56 15.02 3.38 -10.14
C GLU A 56 13.53 3.54 -9.85
N ARG A 57 12.80 2.42 -9.83
CA ARG A 57 11.39 2.39 -9.45
C ARG A 57 11.24 2.54 -7.93
N LEU A 58 10.53 3.59 -7.52
CA LEU A 58 10.21 3.92 -6.15
C LEU A 58 8.72 3.66 -5.86
N MET A 59 8.44 3.28 -4.62
CA MET A 59 7.11 3.11 -4.04
C MET A 59 6.87 4.23 -3.02
N CYS A 60 5.87 5.07 -3.29
CA CYS A 60 5.66 6.33 -2.58
C CYS A 60 4.28 6.39 -1.95
N GLN A 61 4.21 6.46 -0.63
CA GLN A 61 2.93 6.51 0.08
C GLN A 61 2.21 7.83 -0.19
N ARG A 62 1.00 7.74 -0.75
CA ARG A 62 0.15 8.90 -1.05
C ARG A 62 -1.03 9.06 -0.09
N PHE A 63 -1.69 7.95 0.23
CA PHE A 63 -2.87 7.97 1.09
C PHE A 63 -2.78 6.89 2.17
N GLU A 64 -3.47 7.13 3.27
CA GLU A 64 -3.53 6.21 4.40
C GLU A 64 -4.87 6.35 5.11
N TRP A 65 -5.39 5.22 5.55
CA TRP A 65 -6.30 5.16 6.68
C TRP A 65 -5.67 4.26 7.76
N SER A 66 -5.80 4.66 9.01
CA SER A 66 -5.41 3.87 10.16
C SER A 66 -6.55 3.78 11.17
N ARG A 67 -6.64 2.66 11.88
CA ARG A 67 -7.52 2.53 13.04
C ARG A 67 -7.03 3.49 14.14
N GLU A 68 -7.96 3.98 14.95
CA GLU A 68 -7.65 4.90 16.08
C GLU A 68 -6.64 4.32 17.08
N THR A 69 -6.55 3.00 17.17
CA THR A 69 -5.65 2.29 18.10
C THR A 69 -4.23 2.11 17.58
N VAL A 70 -3.92 2.55 16.36
CA VAL A 70 -2.59 2.41 15.76
C VAL A 70 -2.11 3.74 15.17
N ASP A 71 -0.80 3.98 15.29
CA ASP A 71 -0.20 5.20 14.77
C ASP A 71 -0.21 5.23 13.24
N ALA A 72 -0.70 6.34 12.70
CA ALA A 72 -0.63 6.68 11.28
C ALA A 72 0.82 6.85 10.82
N GLN A 73 1.13 6.41 9.61
CA GLN A 73 2.45 6.45 8.98
C GLN A 73 2.52 7.45 7.81
N ILE A 74 1.46 8.18 7.47
CA ILE A 74 1.39 9.08 6.30
C ILE A 74 2.46 10.18 6.28
N SER A 75 2.93 10.58 7.47
CA SER A 75 4.01 11.55 7.68
C SER A 75 5.40 10.91 7.81
N ASN A 76 5.51 9.59 7.65
CA ASN A 76 6.78 8.87 7.75
C ASN A 76 7.60 9.12 6.48
N PRO A 77 8.76 9.82 6.58
CA PRO A 77 9.57 10.12 5.40
C PRO A 77 10.15 8.86 4.75
N GLN A 78 10.31 7.76 5.50
CA GLN A 78 10.82 6.51 4.96
C GLN A 78 9.87 5.83 3.98
N LEU A 79 8.58 6.18 4.00
CA LEU A 79 7.56 5.62 3.11
C LEU A 79 7.33 6.47 1.85
N LYS A 80 8.03 7.60 1.71
CA LYS A 80 7.86 8.51 0.58
C LYS A 80 8.67 8.11 -0.65
N ASP A 81 9.77 7.38 -0.49
CA ASP A 81 10.67 6.99 -1.60
C ASP A 81 11.29 5.60 -1.36
N LEU A 82 10.46 4.56 -1.23
CA LEU A 82 10.97 3.19 -1.03
C LEU A 82 11.43 2.57 -2.35
N SER A 83 12.72 2.30 -2.48
CA SER A 83 13.25 1.52 -3.59
C SER A 83 12.73 0.08 -3.56
N TYR A 84 12.11 -0.37 -4.66
CA TYR A 84 11.79 -1.80 -4.82
C TYR A 84 13.05 -2.64 -4.84
N ASN A 85 14.09 -2.26 -5.58
CA ASN A 85 15.28 -3.09 -5.72
C ASN A 85 16.01 -3.30 -4.39
N HIS A 86 16.00 -2.29 -3.52
CA HIS A 86 16.70 -2.34 -2.25
C HIS A 86 15.91 -3.10 -1.17
N PHE A 87 14.61 -2.83 -1.04
CA PHE A 87 13.81 -3.36 0.06
C PHE A 87 12.92 -4.54 -0.33
N PHE A 88 12.35 -4.51 -1.54
CA PHE A 88 11.27 -5.39 -1.96
C PHE A 88 11.38 -5.88 -3.43
N PRO A 89 12.53 -6.44 -3.87
CA PRO A 89 12.73 -6.78 -5.27
C PRO A 89 11.70 -7.81 -5.78
N ARG A 90 11.34 -8.78 -4.92
CA ARG A 90 10.29 -9.77 -5.18
C ARG A 90 8.90 -9.15 -5.35
N TRP A 91 8.62 -8.04 -4.67
CA TRP A 91 7.30 -7.43 -4.72
C TRP A 91 7.04 -6.87 -6.10
N TYR A 92 7.99 -6.13 -6.67
CA TYR A 92 7.83 -5.56 -8.01
C TYR A 92 7.50 -6.63 -9.06
N GLU A 93 8.25 -7.73 -9.06
CA GLU A 93 8.01 -8.86 -9.99
C GLU A 93 6.61 -9.46 -9.84
N LYS A 94 6.20 -9.76 -8.61
CA LYS A 94 4.88 -10.36 -8.36
C LYS A 94 3.74 -9.41 -8.64
N LEU A 95 3.84 -8.20 -8.10
CA LEU A 95 2.81 -7.17 -8.21
C LEU A 95 2.61 -6.79 -9.69
N SER A 96 3.68 -6.52 -10.45
CA SER A 96 3.58 -6.22 -11.88
C SER A 96 2.99 -7.36 -12.72
N ALA A 97 3.11 -8.61 -12.27
CA ALA A 97 2.44 -9.77 -12.87
C ALA A 97 0.98 -9.96 -12.42
N GLY A 98 0.40 -9.00 -11.69
CA GLY A 98 -0.96 -9.08 -11.13
C GLY A 98 -1.09 -10.08 -9.98
N SER A 99 0.03 -10.57 -9.43
CA SER A 99 0.02 -11.52 -8.33
C SER A 99 0.07 -10.80 -6.98
N PRO A 100 -0.83 -11.12 -6.04
CA PRO A 100 -0.84 -10.49 -4.73
C PRO A 100 0.39 -10.85 -3.90
N ILE A 101 0.83 -9.92 -3.07
CA ILE A 101 1.65 -10.22 -1.88
C ILE A 101 0.67 -10.42 -0.74
N SER A 102 0.64 -11.61 -0.13
CA SER A 102 -0.25 -11.84 1.01
C SER A 102 0.31 -12.88 1.97
N GLY A 103 0.02 -12.71 3.26
CA GLY A 103 0.33 -13.69 4.30
C GLY A 103 0.80 -13.07 5.62
N SER A 104 1.17 -13.92 6.56
CA SER A 104 1.79 -13.50 7.82
C SER A 104 3.25 -13.14 7.59
N ILE A 105 3.71 -12.04 8.19
CA ILE A 105 5.09 -11.53 8.03
C ILE A 105 6.13 -12.53 8.54
N LYS A 106 5.77 -13.39 9.50
CA LYS A 106 6.62 -14.49 9.99
C LYS A 106 6.97 -15.53 8.91
N ASP A 107 6.20 -15.59 7.82
CA ASP A 107 6.37 -16.53 6.71
C ASP A 107 7.05 -15.84 5.49
N PHE A 108 7.30 -14.53 5.57
CA PHE A 108 7.94 -13.77 4.50
C PHE A 108 9.46 -14.00 4.48
N PRO A 109 10.12 -13.72 3.34
CA PRO A 109 11.59 -13.69 3.26
C PRO A 109 12.21 -12.83 4.35
N LYS A 110 13.38 -13.23 4.88
CA LYS A 110 14.02 -12.58 6.02
C LYS A 110 14.26 -11.07 5.81
N SER A 111 14.66 -10.67 4.60
CA SER A 111 14.88 -9.26 4.25
C SER A 111 13.60 -8.43 4.39
N GLU A 112 12.49 -8.91 3.81
CA GLU A 112 11.19 -8.24 3.89
C GLU A 112 10.66 -8.23 5.33
N ARG A 113 10.81 -9.35 6.04
CA ARG A 113 10.39 -9.50 7.43
C ARG A 113 11.03 -8.45 8.34
N GLN A 114 12.34 -8.27 8.26
CA GLN A 114 13.05 -7.28 9.09
C GLN A 114 12.51 -5.86 8.88
N VAL A 115 12.22 -5.51 7.63
CA VAL A 115 11.64 -4.21 7.24
C VAL A 115 10.21 -4.07 7.77
N LEU A 116 9.38 -5.12 7.70
CA LEU A 116 7.97 -5.04 8.08
C LEU A 116 7.75 -5.18 9.60
N GLU A 117 8.51 -6.04 10.28
CA GLU A 117 8.43 -6.22 11.74
C GLU A 117 8.89 -4.98 12.51
N SER A 118 9.92 -4.29 12.01
CA SER A 118 10.34 -2.98 12.59
C SER A 118 9.25 -1.90 12.52
N ARG A 119 8.21 -2.12 11.71
CA ARG A 119 7.03 -1.25 11.56
C ARG A 119 5.78 -1.85 12.23
N GLN A 120 5.95 -2.88 13.05
CA GLN A 120 4.88 -3.56 13.77
C GLN A 120 3.78 -4.09 12.82
N ILE A 121 4.18 -4.69 11.69
CA ILE A 121 3.27 -5.33 10.75
C ILE A 121 3.30 -6.84 10.98
N GLU A 122 2.14 -7.43 11.30
CA GLU A 122 2.01 -8.87 11.56
C GLU A 122 1.58 -9.69 10.34
N SER A 123 0.78 -9.07 9.47
CA SER A 123 0.38 -9.64 8.18
C SER A 123 0.13 -8.53 7.17
N LEU A 124 0.22 -8.92 5.90
CA LEU A 124 0.10 -8.01 4.77
C LEU A 124 -0.79 -8.67 3.72
N LEU A 125 -1.54 -7.84 3.01
CA LEU A 125 -2.03 -8.11 1.69
C LEU A 125 -1.68 -6.86 0.84
N GLY A 126 -1.31 -7.07 -0.41
CA GLY A 126 -0.80 -6.02 -1.28
C GLY A 126 -1.11 -6.45 -2.68
N LEU A 127 -1.84 -5.59 -3.41
CA LEU A 127 -2.25 -5.88 -4.77
C LEU A 127 -1.75 -4.77 -5.67
N TYR A 128 -1.60 -5.11 -6.93
CA TYR A 128 -1.17 -4.17 -7.95
C TYR A 128 -1.94 -4.49 -9.20
N ARG A 129 -2.39 -3.42 -9.86
CA ARG A 129 -3.09 -3.52 -11.12
C ARG A 129 -2.54 -2.43 -12.03
N LEU A 130 -2.09 -2.87 -13.20
CA LEU A 130 -1.65 -2.03 -14.31
C LEU A 130 -2.83 -1.22 -14.87
#